data_AF-A0A378I755-F1
#
_entry.id   AF-A0A378I755-F1
#
_cell.length_a   1.000
_cell.length_b   1.000
_cell.length_c   1.000
_cell.angle_alpha   90.00
_cell.angle_beta   90.00
_cell.angle_gamma   90.00
#
_symmetry.space_group_name_H-M   'P 1'
#
loop_
_entity.id
_entity.type
_entity.pdbx_description
1 polymer ?
#
loop_
_entity_poly.entity_id
_entity_poly.type
_entity_poly.pdbx_seq_one_letter_code
_entity_poly.pdbx_strand_id
1 'polypeptide(L)'
;MKQQGIILLTTVIFLSIIMLLVVAQAQLVALHTKALNYHTKRAYVLQSLEKLAYRLMSEQLTKQQTCCLAKELNPNEVINLLKKQQEGCFISDDKLTYIYLKEYLGQFNCLHSTVNGHIYSTKHWRLTIAALTSPHPFVLQLRFATLAPFSPEICKSTLMISPGILSWRYLT
;
A
#
# COMPACT_ATOMS: atom_id res chain seq x y z
N MET A 1 65.01 22.92 17.67
CA MET A 1 64.36 21.58 17.61
C MET A 1 62.93 21.56 18.18
N LYS A 2 62.61 22.18 19.34
CA LYS A 2 61.24 22.15 19.92
C LYS A 2 60.11 22.71 19.02
N GLN A 3 60.36 23.77 18.25
CA GLN A 3 59.35 24.38 17.38
C GLN A 3 58.99 23.52 16.15
N GLN A 4 59.96 22.82 15.57
CA GLN A 4 59.72 21.93 14.40
C GLN A 4 58.83 20.74 14.78
N GLY A 5 58.99 20.19 16.00
CA GLY A 5 58.12 19.13 16.50
C GLY A 5 56.67 19.59 16.73
N ILE A 6 56.47 20.84 17.17
CA ILE A 6 55.13 21.42 17.35
C ILE A 6 54.44 21.63 15.99
N ILE A 7 55.17 22.11 14.98
CA ILE A 7 54.64 22.28 13.62
C ILE A 7 54.24 20.92 13.01
N LEU A 8 55.07 19.90 13.19
CA LEU A 8 54.73 18.54 12.73
C LEU A 8 53.47 18.02 13.46
N LEU A 9 53.39 18.18 14.77
CA LEU A 9 52.23 17.73 15.56
C LEU A 9 50.94 18.42 15.11
N THR A 10 50.96 19.74 14.93
CA THR A 10 49.76 20.49 14.51
C THR A 10 49.33 20.07 13.10
N THR A 11 50.25 19.93 12.16
CA THR A 11 49.92 19.45 10.80
C THR A 11 49.32 18.05 10.79
N VAL A 12 49.84 17.12 11.60
CA VAL A 12 49.28 15.76 11.73
C VAL A 12 47.87 15.79 12.35
N ILE A 13 47.64 16.63 13.36
CA ILE A 13 46.31 16.80 13.96
C ILE A 13 45.33 17.37 12.93
N PHE A 14 45.70 18.41 12.19
CA PHE A 14 44.86 18.99 11.14
C PHE A 14 44.55 17.99 10.03
N LEU A 15 45.55 17.23 9.56
CA LEU A 15 45.34 16.16 8.58
C LEU A 15 44.39 15.08 9.12
N SER A 16 44.53 14.71 10.39
CA SER A 16 43.66 13.72 11.04
C SER A 16 42.21 14.21 11.10
N ILE A 17 41.99 15.49 11.42
CA ILE A 17 40.65 16.11 11.44
C ILE A 17 40.05 16.13 10.03
N ILE A 18 40.85 16.50 9.02
CA ILE A 18 40.40 16.50 7.61
C ILE A 18 40.01 15.08 7.18
N MET A 19 40.84 14.07 7.48
CA MET A 19 40.53 12.67 7.13
C MET A 19 39.27 12.18 7.85
N LEU A 20 39.08 12.53 9.13
CA LEU A 20 37.87 12.20 9.87
C LEU A 20 36.63 12.83 9.22
N LEU A 21 36.74 14.10 8.80
CA LEU A 21 35.66 14.81 8.11
C LEU A 21 35.33 14.13 6.77
N VAL A 22 36.34 13.74 5.98
CA VAL A 22 36.14 13.02 4.72
C VAL A 22 35.41 11.69 4.95
N VAL A 23 35.81 10.91 5.95
CA VAL A 23 35.14 9.65 6.30
C VAL A 23 33.70 9.90 6.74
N ALA A 24 33.45 10.91 7.57
CA ALA A 24 32.09 11.26 8.02
C ALA A 24 31.18 11.65 6.84
N GLN A 25 31.69 12.44 5.88
CA GLN A 25 30.95 12.81 4.68
C GLN A 25 30.66 11.59 3.78
N ALA A 26 31.63 10.69 3.61
CA ALA A 26 31.44 9.45 2.86
C ALA A 26 30.35 8.56 3.50
N GLN A 27 30.34 8.45 4.83
CA GLN A 27 29.29 7.72 5.56
C GLN A 27 27.92 8.38 5.39
N LEU A 28 27.84 9.71 5.42
CA LEU A 28 26.61 10.45 5.21
C LEU A 28 26.04 10.21 3.81
N VAL A 29 26.88 10.26 2.77
CA VAL A 29 26.47 9.94 1.39
C VAL A 29 25.99 8.49 1.27
N ALA A 30 26.70 7.54 1.89
CA ALA A 30 26.29 6.14 1.92
C ALA A 30 24.94 5.93 2.63
N LEU A 31 24.66 6.70 3.68
CA LEU A 31 23.37 6.66 4.37
C LEU A 31 22.25 7.25 3.51
N HIS A 32 22.50 8.41 2.87
CA HIS A 32 21.51 9.04 1.99
C HIS A 32 21.15 8.18 0.79
N THR A 33 22.13 7.54 0.16
CA THR A 33 21.89 6.63 -0.97
C THR A 33 21.06 5.41 -0.55
N LYS A 34 21.33 4.82 0.63
CA LYS A 34 20.50 3.75 1.19
C LYS A 34 19.06 4.20 1.47
N ALA A 35 18.89 5.37 2.07
CA ALA A 35 17.57 5.93 2.35
C ALA A 35 16.80 6.20 1.06
N LEU A 36 17.44 6.81 0.06
CA LEU A 36 16.84 7.07 -1.24
C LEU A 36 16.38 5.77 -1.91
N ASN A 37 17.26 4.76 -1.97
CA ASN A 37 16.93 3.46 -2.55
C ASN A 37 15.73 2.79 -1.84
N TYR A 38 15.67 2.90 -0.51
CA TYR A 38 14.54 2.39 0.26
C TYR A 38 13.23 3.11 -0.11
N HIS A 39 13.25 4.45 -0.18
CA HIS A 39 12.09 5.24 -0.57
C HIS A 39 11.65 4.97 -2.02
N THR A 40 12.59 4.87 -2.96
CA THR A 40 12.30 4.53 -4.35
C THR A 40 11.67 3.15 -4.47
N LYS A 41 12.18 2.14 -3.75
CA LYS A 41 11.60 0.80 -3.73
C LYS A 41 10.18 0.82 -3.16
N ARG A 42 9.96 1.51 -2.04
CA ARG A 42 8.64 1.63 -1.41
C ARG A 42 7.63 2.32 -2.33
N ALA A 43 8.02 3.40 -3.00
CA ALA A 43 7.18 4.11 -3.96
C ALA A 43 6.81 3.21 -5.15
N TYR A 44 7.78 2.48 -5.70
CA TYR A 44 7.56 1.52 -6.78
C TYR A 44 6.55 0.42 -6.40
N VAL A 45 6.69 -0.16 -5.20
CA VAL A 45 5.76 -1.20 -4.73
C VAL A 45 4.36 -0.64 -4.54
N LEU A 46 4.21 0.54 -3.94
CA LEU A 46 2.91 1.19 -3.76
C LEU A 46 2.23 1.45 -5.11
N GLN A 47 2.95 2.04 -6.07
CA GLN A 47 2.42 2.31 -7.40
C GLN A 47 1.98 1.02 -8.13
N SER A 48 2.75 -0.06 -7.95
CA SER A 48 2.42 -1.37 -8.53
C SER A 48 1.17 -1.97 -7.89
N LEU A 49 1.02 -1.87 -6.57
CA LEU A 49 -0.17 -2.28 -5.83
C LEU A 49 -1.41 -1.47 -6.23
N GLU A 50 -1.27 -0.16 -6.40
CA GLU A 50 -2.36 0.71 -6.87
C GLU A 50 -2.81 0.34 -8.28
N LYS A 51 -1.87 0.15 -9.21
CA LYS A 51 -2.17 -0.30 -10.57
C LYS A 51 -2.91 -1.64 -10.57
N LEU A 52 -2.43 -2.60 -9.78
CA LEU A 52 -3.07 -3.90 -9.63
C LEU A 52 -4.46 -3.78 -9.01
N ALA A 53 -4.64 -2.93 -8.01
CA ALA A 53 -5.93 -2.67 -7.41
C ALA A 53 -6.95 -2.13 -8.41
N TYR A 54 -6.58 -1.12 -9.20
CA TYR A 54 -7.46 -0.59 -10.24
C TYR A 54 -7.88 -1.66 -11.24
N ARG A 55 -6.95 -2.52 -11.65
CA ARG A 55 -7.26 -3.68 -12.49
C ARG A 55 -8.27 -4.61 -11.82
N LEU A 56 -8.02 -5.06 -10.59
CA LEU A 56 -8.89 -5.98 -9.84
C LEU A 56 -10.27 -5.40 -9.46
N MET A 57 -10.38 -4.07 -9.36
CA MET A 57 -11.65 -3.38 -9.19
C MET A 57 -12.46 -3.33 -10.48
N SER A 58 -11.79 -3.09 -11.62
CA SER A 58 -12.42 -2.98 -12.94
C SER A 58 -12.86 -4.32 -13.53
N GLU A 59 -12.16 -5.41 -13.20
CA GLU A 59 -12.52 -6.75 -13.63
C GLU A 59 -13.84 -7.18 -12.93
N GLN A 60 -14.88 -7.42 -13.74
CA GLN A 60 -16.07 -8.11 -13.26
C GLN A 60 -15.66 -9.49 -12.76
N LEU A 61 -16.13 -9.85 -11.56
CA LEU A 61 -15.92 -11.16 -10.95
C LEU A 61 -16.33 -12.27 -11.93
N THR A 62 -15.35 -12.84 -12.62
CA THR A 62 -15.56 -14.02 -13.46
C THR A 62 -15.76 -15.23 -12.55
N LYS A 63 -16.40 -16.30 -13.06
CA LYS A 63 -16.62 -17.54 -12.29
C LYS A 63 -15.34 -18.09 -11.66
N GLN A 64 -14.18 -17.89 -12.29
CA GLN A 64 -12.85 -18.28 -11.78
C GLN A 64 -12.34 -17.43 -10.60
N GLN A 65 -12.84 -16.21 -10.42
CA GLN A 65 -12.47 -15.30 -9.32
C GLN A 65 -13.31 -15.52 -8.05
N THR A 66 -14.21 -16.51 -8.05
CA THR A 66 -15.01 -16.88 -6.88
C THR A 66 -14.16 -17.48 -5.75
N CYS A 67 -13.00 -18.07 -6.08
CA CYS A 67 -12.03 -18.55 -5.09
C CYS A 67 -11.40 -17.41 -4.25
N CYS A 68 -11.49 -16.16 -4.73
CA CYS A 68 -10.94 -14.98 -4.07
C CYS A 68 -11.99 -14.24 -3.23
N LEU A 69 -13.23 -14.73 -3.18
CA LEU A 69 -14.34 -14.15 -2.43
C LEU A 69 -14.38 -14.74 -1.01
N ALA A 70 -13.95 -13.97 -0.03
CA ALA A 70 -14.14 -14.33 1.36
C ALA A 70 -15.42 -13.74 1.94
N LYS A 71 -15.94 -14.39 2.99
CA LYS A 71 -16.93 -13.78 3.88
C LYS A 71 -16.31 -12.55 4.54
N GLU A 72 -17.14 -11.59 4.94
CA GLU A 72 -16.68 -10.42 5.68
C GLU A 72 -15.95 -10.85 6.96
N LEU A 73 -14.64 -10.61 7.01
CA LEU A 73 -13.79 -10.86 8.17
C LEU A 73 -13.37 -9.54 8.84
N ASN A 74 -12.67 -9.60 9.97
CA ASN A 74 -12.05 -8.40 10.51
C ASN A 74 -10.96 -7.92 9.52
N PRO A 75 -10.88 -6.61 9.20
CA PRO A 75 -9.88 -6.10 8.26
C PRO A 75 -8.44 -6.51 8.61
N ASN A 76 -8.09 -6.62 9.90
CA ASN A 76 -6.76 -7.01 10.37
C ASN A 76 -6.52 -8.53 10.26
N GLU A 77 -7.56 -9.34 10.38
CA GLU A 77 -7.46 -10.79 10.19
C GLU A 77 -7.15 -11.13 8.74
N VAL A 78 -7.80 -10.46 7.79
CA VAL A 78 -7.55 -10.62 6.35
C VAL A 78 -6.10 -10.28 6.00
N ILE A 79 -5.57 -9.21 6.59
CA ILE A 79 -4.15 -8.85 6.43
C ILE A 79 -3.25 -9.99 6.91
N ASN A 80 -3.55 -10.57 8.08
CA ASN A 80 -2.77 -11.66 8.64
C ASN A 80 -2.87 -12.96 7.80
N LEU A 81 -4.06 -13.28 7.26
CA LEU A 81 -4.27 -14.42 6.36
C LEU A 81 -3.41 -14.30 5.11
N LEU A 82 -3.40 -13.12 4.48
CA LEU A 82 -2.58 -12.85 3.29
C LEU A 82 -1.08 -12.87 3.62
N LYS A 83 -0.68 -12.30 4.78
CA LYS A 83 0.73 -12.34 5.24
C LYS A 83 1.22 -13.76 5.47
N LYS A 84 0.37 -14.65 5.99
CA LYS A 84 0.66 -16.08 6.21
C LYS A 84 0.46 -16.94 4.96
N GLN A 85 -0.01 -16.35 3.85
CA GLN A 85 -0.32 -17.04 2.60
C GLN A 85 -1.31 -18.22 2.78
N GLN A 86 -2.23 -18.10 3.74
CA GLN A 86 -3.18 -19.18 4.08
C GLN A 86 -4.38 -19.20 3.14
N GLU A 87 -4.88 -18.02 2.76
CA GLU A 87 -6.04 -17.85 1.89
C GLU A 87 -5.83 -16.66 0.95
N GLY A 88 -6.37 -16.76 -0.26
CA GLY A 88 -6.31 -15.71 -1.26
C GLY A 88 -5.89 -16.23 -2.63
N CYS A 89 -6.01 -15.35 -3.63
CA CYS A 89 -5.63 -15.63 -4.99
C CYS A 89 -4.27 -15.04 -5.30
N PHE A 90 -3.43 -15.81 -5.98
CA PHE A 90 -2.12 -15.35 -6.41
C PHE A 90 -2.21 -14.71 -7.79
N ILE A 91 -1.52 -13.59 -7.95
CA ILE A 91 -1.30 -12.95 -9.24
C ILE A 91 0.16 -12.52 -9.29
N SER A 92 0.83 -12.80 -10.41
CA SER A 92 2.20 -12.37 -10.61
C SER A 92 2.23 -11.35 -11.74
N ASP A 93 3.03 -10.31 -11.53
CA ASP A 93 3.51 -9.41 -12.58
C ASP A 93 5.02 -9.66 -12.75
N ASP A 94 5.65 -9.17 -13.81
CA ASP A 94 7.02 -9.51 -14.22
C ASP A 94 8.10 -9.37 -13.11
N LYS A 95 7.82 -8.60 -12.04
CA LYS A 95 8.76 -8.30 -10.96
C LYS A 95 8.30 -8.71 -9.55
N LEU A 96 7.01 -8.99 -9.36
CA LEU A 96 6.42 -9.15 -8.02
C LEU A 96 5.29 -10.18 -8.06
N THR A 97 5.27 -11.04 -7.05
CA THR A 97 4.12 -11.91 -6.76
C THR A 97 3.24 -11.25 -5.73
N TYR A 98 1.93 -11.31 -5.95
CA TYR A 98 0.92 -10.77 -5.06
C TYR A 98 -0.04 -11.86 -4.65
N ILE A 99 -0.59 -11.74 -3.44
CA ILE A 99 -1.75 -12.48 -2.99
C ILE A 99 -2.86 -11.48 -2.66
N TYR A 100 -4.09 -11.75 -3.09
CA TYR A 100 -5.21 -10.83 -2.86
C TYR A 100 -6.49 -11.56 -2.44
N LEU A 101 -7.34 -10.81 -1.74
CA LEU A 101 -8.67 -11.22 -1.31
C LEU A 101 -9.67 -10.10 -1.58
N LYS A 102 -10.84 -10.46 -2.08
CA LYS A 102 -11.96 -9.54 -2.33
C LYS A 102 -13.12 -9.96 -1.44
N GLU A 103 -13.65 -9.03 -0.67
CA GLU A 103 -14.72 -9.27 0.29
C GLU A 103 -15.92 -8.42 -0.08
N TYR A 104 -17.10 -9.03 -0.07
CA TYR A 104 -18.36 -8.30 -0.20
C TYR A 104 -18.82 -7.84 1.18
N LEU A 105 -18.94 -6.54 1.37
CA LEU A 105 -19.36 -5.94 2.65
C LEU A 105 -20.88 -5.71 2.72
N GLY A 106 -21.61 -6.06 1.66
CA GLY A 106 -23.05 -5.86 1.60
C GLY A 106 -23.50 -4.71 0.70
N GLN A 107 -24.81 -4.62 0.56
CA GLN A 107 -25.49 -3.52 -0.11
C GLN A 107 -26.02 -2.56 0.95
N PHE A 108 -25.68 -1.29 0.81
CA PHE A 108 -26.05 -0.22 1.72
C PHE A 108 -27.14 0.63 1.05
N ASN A 109 -28.38 0.37 1.43
CA ASN A 109 -29.53 1.04 0.82
C ASN A 109 -29.63 2.51 1.22
N CYS A 110 -29.20 2.88 2.43
CA CYS A 110 -29.20 4.29 2.89
C CYS A 110 -28.05 5.14 2.35
N LEU A 111 -27.09 4.51 1.66
CA LEU A 111 -25.97 5.17 1.00
C LEU A 111 -26.26 5.23 -0.49
N HIS A 112 -26.68 6.40 -0.95
CA HIS A 112 -27.12 6.62 -2.32
C HIS A 112 -26.00 7.18 -3.19
N SER A 113 -26.11 6.92 -4.48
CA SER A 113 -25.31 7.59 -5.50
C SER A 113 -26.22 8.07 -6.62
N THR A 114 -25.97 9.27 -7.14
CA THR A 114 -26.73 9.82 -8.26
C THR A 114 -25.87 9.85 -9.50
N VAL A 115 -26.29 9.13 -10.55
CA VAL A 115 -25.59 9.08 -11.84
C VAL A 115 -26.60 9.37 -12.94
N ASN A 116 -26.33 10.38 -13.77
CA ASN A 116 -27.23 10.83 -14.84
C ASN A 116 -28.68 11.12 -14.36
N GLY A 117 -28.83 11.66 -13.15
CA GLY A 117 -30.14 11.97 -12.57
C GLY A 117 -30.88 10.77 -11.95
N HIS A 118 -30.33 9.55 -12.06
CA HIS A 118 -30.90 8.35 -11.44
C HIS A 118 -30.24 8.07 -10.09
N ILE A 119 -31.06 7.73 -9.09
CA ILE A 119 -30.62 7.34 -7.76
C ILE A 119 -30.35 5.83 -7.75
N TYR A 120 -29.21 5.45 -7.19
CA TYR A 120 -28.77 4.08 -7.00
C TYR A 120 -28.42 3.84 -5.54
N SER A 121 -28.62 2.61 -5.06
CA SER A 121 -28.00 2.16 -3.81
C SER A 121 -26.54 1.80 -4.07
N THR A 122 -25.75 1.59 -3.01
CA THR A 122 -24.33 1.24 -3.17
C THR A 122 -24.00 -0.15 -2.66
N LYS A 123 -23.22 -0.91 -3.43
CA LYS A 123 -22.61 -2.19 -3.03
C LYS A 123 -21.18 -1.95 -2.61
N HIS A 124 -20.82 -2.37 -1.40
CA HIS A 124 -19.51 -2.11 -0.83
C HIS A 124 -18.64 -3.34 -0.90
N TRP A 125 -17.38 -3.11 -1.21
CA TRP A 125 -16.37 -4.14 -1.36
C TRP A 125 -15.11 -3.74 -0.61
N ARG A 126 -14.38 -4.74 -0.14
CA ARG A 126 -13.02 -4.57 0.36
C ARG A 126 -12.08 -5.42 -0.47
N LEU A 127 -11.01 -4.81 -0.95
CA LEU A 127 -9.94 -5.49 -1.66
C LEU A 127 -8.69 -5.37 -0.79
N THR A 128 -8.11 -6.50 -0.42
CA THR A 128 -6.82 -6.53 0.28
C THR A 128 -5.80 -7.24 -0.60
N ILE A 129 -4.67 -6.61 -0.84
CA ILE A 129 -3.58 -7.09 -1.70
C ILE A 129 -2.30 -7.05 -0.88
N ALA A 130 -1.54 -8.14 -0.87
CA ALA A 130 -0.21 -8.20 -0.29
C ALA A 130 0.82 -8.52 -1.39
N ALA A 131 1.83 -7.66 -1.54
CA ALA A 131 3.01 -7.94 -2.34
C ALA A 131 3.97 -8.83 -1.53
N LEU A 132 4.27 -10.01 -2.04
CA LEU A 132 5.13 -11.01 -1.40
C LEU A 132 6.61 -10.61 -1.58
N THR A 133 7.03 -9.57 -0.89
CA THR A 133 8.43 -9.12 -0.86
C THR A 133 9.14 -9.63 0.40
N SER A 134 10.38 -10.09 0.26
CA SER A 134 11.26 -10.35 1.41
C SER A 134 11.78 -9.04 2.02
N PRO A 135 11.86 -8.89 3.36
CA PRO A 135 11.48 -9.83 4.42
C PRO A 135 10.02 -9.71 4.91
N HIS A 136 9.35 -8.60 4.60
CA HIS A 136 7.96 -8.35 5.00
C HIS A 136 7.13 -7.93 3.78
N PRO A 137 5.88 -8.45 3.68
CA PRO A 137 5.01 -8.09 2.57
C PRO A 137 4.39 -6.71 2.78
N PHE A 138 4.39 -5.91 1.72
CA PHE A 138 3.64 -4.65 1.67
C PHE A 138 2.16 -4.96 1.39
N VAL A 139 1.26 -4.34 2.15
CA VAL A 139 -0.18 -4.62 2.06
C VAL A 139 -0.95 -3.34 1.74
N LEU A 140 -1.79 -3.40 0.70
CA LEU A 140 -2.75 -2.37 0.34
C LEU A 140 -4.17 -2.90 0.58
N GLN A 141 -4.95 -2.18 1.37
CA GLN A 141 -6.36 -2.45 1.59
C GLN A 141 -7.20 -1.29 1.10
N LEU A 142 -8.19 -1.58 0.27
CA LEU A 142 -9.09 -0.61 -0.34
C LEU A 142 -10.52 -0.96 -0.01
N ARG A 143 -11.30 0.04 0.39
CA ARG A 143 -12.76 -0.05 0.41
C ARG A 143 -13.29 0.75 -0.75
N PHE A 144 -14.16 0.15 -1.55
CA PHE A 144 -14.78 0.83 -2.69
C PHE A 144 -16.25 0.47 -2.82
N ALA A 145 -17.02 1.38 -3.44
CA ALA A 145 -18.43 1.22 -3.71
C ALA A 145 -18.69 1.13 -5.21
N THR A 146 -19.58 0.21 -5.58
CA THR A 146 -20.14 0.09 -6.93
C THR A 146 -21.63 0.41 -6.89
N LEU A 147 -22.20 0.82 -8.03
CA LEU A 147 -23.63 1.04 -8.13
C LEU A 147 -24.41 -0.26 -7.93
N ALA A 148 -25.57 -0.14 -7.30
CA ALA A 148 -26.53 -1.21 -7.12
C ALA A 148 -27.93 -0.72 -7.48
N PRO A 149 -28.84 -1.61 -7.90
CA PRO A 149 -30.24 -1.25 -8.09
C PRO A 149 -30.77 -0.55 -6.84
N PHE A 150 -31.48 0.55 -7.04
CA PHE A 150 -32.10 1.28 -5.94
C PHE A 150 -33.09 0.38 -5.21
N SER A 151 -32.89 0.24 -3.90
CA SER A 151 -33.81 -0.47 -3.02
C SER A 151 -34.32 0.52 -1.97
N PRO A 152 -35.61 0.87 -1.99
CA PRO A 152 -36.18 1.77 -1.00
C PRO A 152 -36.19 1.09 0.37
N GLU A 153 -35.52 1.69 1.34
CA GLU A 153 -35.50 1.26 2.74
C GLU A 153 -35.73 2.47 3.65
N ILE A 154 -36.37 2.28 4.80
CA ILE A 154 -36.61 3.36 5.76
C ILE A 154 -35.30 3.69 6.46
N CYS A 155 -34.62 4.70 5.94
CA CYS A 155 -33.38 5.21 6.48
C CYS A 155 -33.64 6.37 7.43
N LYS A 156 -33.00 6.36 8.61
CA LYS A 156 -33.01 7.51 9.53
C LYS A 156 -32.42 8.77 8.88
N SER A 157 -31.43 8.58 8.01
CA SER A 157 -30.82 9.62 7.19
C SER A 157 -30.26 9.00 5.93
N THR A 158 -30.46 9.64 4.79
CA THR A 158 -29.84 9.26 3.52
C THR A 158 -28.55 10.06 3.32
N LEU A 159 -27.49 9.38 2.90
CA LEU A 159 -26.21 10.02 2.61
C LEU A 159 -25.85 9.78 1.14
N MET A 160 -25.49 10.85 0.44
CA MET A 160 -25.00 10.75 -0.93
C MET A 160 -23.49 10.49 -0.92
N ILE A 161 -23.07 9.43 -1.61
CA ILE A 161 -21.66 9.07 -1.81
C ILE A 161 -21.36 8.89 -3.30
N SER A 162 -20.14 9.27 -3.69
CA SER A 162 -19.64 8.96 -5.03
C SER A 162 -19.24 7.48 -5.10
N PRO A 163 -19.50 6.78 -6.22
CA PRO A 163 -19.02 5.44 -6.42
C PRO A 163 -17.49 5.47 -6.66
N GLY A 164 -16.82 4.35 -6.42
CA GLY A 164 -15.36 4.25 -6.49
C GLY A 164 -14.72 4.07 -5.10
N ILE A 165 -13.46 4.49 -4.96
CA ILE A 165 -12.69 4.29 -3.73
C ILE A 165 -13.23 5.18 -2.61
N LEU A 166 -13.61 4.56 -1.49
CA LEU A 166 -14.11 5.24 -0.30
C LEU A 166 -13.00 5.48 0.72
N SER A 167 -12.12 4.50 0.89
CA SER A 167 -10.97 4.60 1.80
C SER A 167 -9.88 3.61 1.43
N TRP A 168 -8.66 3.90 1.86
CA TRP A 168 -7.50 3.06 1.61
C TRP A 168 -6.55 3.05 2.80
N ARG A 169 -5.77 1.98 2.92
CA ARG A 169 -4.71 1.81 3.92
C ARG A 169 -3.53 1.12 3.28
N TYR A 170 -2.35 1.65 3.52
CA TYR A 170 -1.08 1.03 3.10
C TYR A 170 -0.26 0.69 4.33
N LEU A 171 0.11 -0.59 4.43
CA LEU A 171 0.82 -1.16 5.57
C LEU A 171 2.12 -1.77 5.06
N THR A 172 3.22 -1.47 5.75
CA THR A 172 4.57 -1.96 5.46
C THR A 172 5.03 -2.94 6.51
#